data_AF-A0A7X3HRC1-F1
#
_entry.id   AF-A0A7X3HRC1-F1
#
_cell.length_a   1.000
_cell.length_b   1.000
_cell.length_c   1.000
_cell.angle_alpha   90.00
_cell.angle_beta   90.00
_cell.angle_gamma   90.00
#
_symmetry.space_group_name_H-M   'P 1'
#
loop_
_entity.id
_entity.type
_entity.pdbx_description
1 polymer ?
#
loop_
_entity_poly.entity_id
_entity_poly.type
_entity_poly.pdbx_seq_one_letter_code
_entity_poly.pdbx_strand_id
1 'polypeptide(L)' 'MDKPAVYISQETISDSLTKQGNPSIFEDSIVSLLNGGYSVGLGNAEAPVRVFTEADEFSAWFNNLRVAIETA' A
#
# COMPACT_ATOMS: atom_id res chain seq x y z
N MET A 1 15.37 -1.13 17.66
CA MET A 1 15.81 -1.45 16.28
C MET A 1 14.66 -1.05 15.39
N ASP A 2 14.83 0.00 14.59
CA ASP A 2 13.87 0.34 13.53
C ASP A 2 13.75 -0.86 12.59
N LYS A 3 12.52 -1.30 12.32
CA LYS A 3 12.29 -2.37 11.34
C LYS A 3 12.56 -1.83 9.94
N PRO A 4 13.09 -2.65 9.02
CA PRO A 4 13.35 -2.20 7.65
C PRO A 4 12.03 -1.82 6.95
N ALA A 5 12.08 -0.79 6.10
CA ALA A 5 10.94 -0.43 5.27
C ALA A 5 10.73 -1.46 4.15
N VAL A 6 9.48 -1.86 3.93
CA VAL A 6 9.06 -2.71 2.82
C VAL A 6 8.66 -1.81 1.66
N TYR A 7 9.20 -2.05 0.46
CA TYR A 7 8.89 -1.24 -0.72
C TYR A 7 8.04 -2.03 -1.72
N ILE A 8 6.99 -1.40 -2.23
CA ILE A 8 6.01 -1.99 -3.13
C ILE A 8 5.92 -1.16 -4.40
N SER A 9 6.12 -1.81 -5.54
CA SER A 9 6.06 -1.17 -6.85
C SER A 9 4.66 -0.65 -7.19
N GLN A 10 4.59 0.44 -7.94
CA GLN A 10 3.30 0.98 -8.41
C GLN A 10 2.52 -0.03 -9.26
N GLU A 11 3.19 -0.87 -10.05
CA GLU A 11 2.55 -1.95 -10.81
C GLU A 11 1.83 -2.94 -9.90
N THR A 12 2.44 -3.35 -8.77
CA THR A 12 1.82 -4.28 -7.81
C THR A 12 0.54 -3.70 -7.21
N ILE A 13 0.54 -2.39 -6.91
CA ILE A 13 -0.63 -1.68 -6.39
C ILE A 13 -1.72 -1.65 -7.46
N SER A 14 -1.37 -1.26 -8.69
CA SER A 14 -2.31 -1.21 -9.82
C SER A 14 -2.93 -2.57 -10.11
N ASP A 15 -2.12 -3.64 -10.12
CA ASP A 15 -2.59 -5.01 -10.34
C ASP A 15 -3.57 -5.45 -9.25
N SER A 16 -3.23 -5.17 -7.98
CA SER A 16 -4.06 -5.45 -6.80
C SER A 16 -5.41 -4.72 -6.82
N LEU A 17 -5.45 -3.53 -7.44
CA LEU A 17 -6.67 -2.72 -7.58
C LEU A 17 -7.57 -3.15 -8.75
N THR A 18 -7.08 -4.02 -9.65
CA THR A 18 -7.93 -4.58 -10.71
C THR A 18 -8.90 -5.62 -10.15
N LYS A 19 -9.99 -5.92 -10.88
CA LYS A 19 -11.00 -6.94 -10.48
C LYS A 19 -10.42 -8.34 -10.21
N GLN A 20 -9.21 -8.64 -10.68
CA GLN A 20 -8.52 -9.91 -10.46
C GLN A 20 -7.60 -9.89 -9.22
N GLY A 21 -7.19 -8.70 -8.76
CA GLY A 21 -6.16 -8.51 -7.73
C GLY A 21 -6.67 -8.59 -6.28
N ASN A 22 -8.00 -8.70 -6.07
CA ASN A 22 -8.62 -8.72 -4.74
C ASN A 22 -8.07 -7.64 -3.79
N PRO A 23 -8.47 -6.37 -3.98
CA PRO A 23 -7.90 -5.23 -3.26
C PRO A 23 -7.96 -5.37 -1.74
N SER A 24 -8.96 -6.06 -1.19
CA SER A 24 -9.05 -6.35 0.25
C SER A 24 -7.89 -7.21 0.78
N ILE A 25 -7.41 -8.19 0.01
CA ILE A 25 -6.30 -9.07 0.44
C ILE A 25 -4.99 -8.29 0.44
N PHE A 26 -4.80 -7.44 -0.58
CA PHE A 26 -3.65 -6.56 -0.65
C PHE A 26 -3.66 -5.57 0.52
N GLU A 27 -4.78 -4.91 0.78
CA GLU A 27 -4.92 -3.98 1.89
C GLU A 27 -4.61 -4.64 3.24
N ASP A 28 -5.19 -5.81 3.51
CA ASP A 28 -4.97 -6.56 4.76
C ASP A 28 -3.48 -6.93 4.96
N SER A 29 -2.80 -7.33 3.89
CA SER A 29 -1.36 -7.62 3.91
C SER A 29 -0.52 -6.40 4.30
N ILE A 30 -0.87 -5.22 3.78
CA ILE A 30 -0.12 -3.98 4.07
C ILE A 30 -0.42 -3.49 5.48
N VAL A 31 -1.68 -3.52 5.89
CA VAL A 31 -2.11 -3.19 7.25
C VAL A 31 -1.42 -4.09 8.27
N SER A 32 -1.29 -5.39 7.98
CA SER A 32 -0.56 -6.32 8.85
C SER A 32 0.93 -5.96 8.98
N LEU A 33 1.57 -5.46 7.93
CA LEU A 33 2.97 -4.99 7.99
C LEU A 33 3.09 -3.73 8.86
N LEU A 34 2.21 -2.75 8.65
CA LEU A 34 2.18 -1.50 9.41
C LEU A 34 1.92 -1.74 10.90
N ASN A 35 0.93 -2.58 11.21
CA ASN A 35 0.65 -3.01 12.59
C ASN A 35 1.78 -3.85 13.19
N GLY A 36 2.54 -4.57 12.35
CA GLY A 36 3.77 -5.24 12.74
C GLY A 36 4.94 -4.29 13.04
N GLY A 37 4.77 -2.98 12.83
CA GLY A 37 5.78 -1.94 13.02
C GLY A 37 6.78 -1.83 11.88
N TYR A 38 6.43 -2.31 10.68
CA TYR A 38 7.18 -2.05 9.45
C TYR A 38 6.66 -0.77 8.80
N SER A 39 7.55 0.03 8.21
CA SER A 39 7.14 1.11 7.31
C SER A 39 6.93 0.54 5.91
N VAL A 40 5.95 1.05 5.17
CA VAL A 40 5.65 0.59 3.80
C VAL A 40 5.83 1.73 2.82
N GLY A 41 6.85 1.64 1.98
CA GLY A 41 7.12 2.56 0.87
C GLY A 41 6.44 2.13 -0.42
N LEU A 42 5.93 3.08 -1.19
CA LEU A 42 5.45 2.88 -2.55
C LEU A 42 6.50 3.36 -3.55
N GLY A 43 6.76 2.57 -4.59
CA GLY A 43 7.81 2.81 -5.57
C GLY A 43 9.10 2.03 -5.25
N ASN A 44 10.25 2.64 -5.49
CA ASN A 44 11.55 2.02 -5.29
C ASN A 44 12.19 2.51 -3.99
N ALA A 45 13.05 1.69 -3.38
CA ALA A 45 13.77 2.04 -2.15
C ALA A 45 14.65 3.30 -2.30
N GLU A 46 15.16 3.56 -3.50
CA GLU A 46 15.99 4.74 -3.80
C GLU A 46 15.18 6.02 -4.03
N ALA A 47 13.90 5.89 -4.36
CA ALA A 47 13.00 7.00 -4.67
C ALA A 47 11.55 6.63 -4.33
N PRO A 48 11.19 6.58 -3.04
CA PRO A 48 9.81 6.30 -2.65
C PRO A 48 8.91 7.45 -3.06
N VAL A 49 7.81 7.10 -3.71
CA VAL A 49 6.72 8.01 -4.07
C VAL A 49 5.94 8.42 -2.82
N ARG A 50 5.80 7.49 -1.86
CA ARG A 50 5.13 7.69 -0.58
C ARG A 50 5.63 6.65 0.42
N VAL A 51 5.63 6.96 1.71
CA VAL A 51 5.93 6.01 2.78
C VAL A 51 4.85 6.12 3.84
N PHE A 52 4.31 4.97 4.26
CA PHE A 52 3.33 4.85 5.31
C PHE A 52 3.97 4.23 6.54
N THR A 53 3.64 4.76 7.71
CA THR A 53 4.01 4.21 9.02
C THR A 53 2.80 3.81 9.85
N GLU A 54 1.59 4.22 9.43
CA GLU A 54 0.34 3.98 10.15
C GLU A 54 -0.68 3.29 9.22
N ALA A 55 -1.37 2.27 9.75
CA ALA A 55 -2.34 1.48 9.01
C ALA A 55 -3.53 2.33 8.53
N ASP A 56 -4.08 3.18 9.40
CA ASP A 56 -5.21 4.05 9.07
C ASP A 56 -4.89 5.02 7.92
N GLU A 57 -3.66 5.55 7.87
CA GLU A 57 -3.22 6.43 6.79
C GLU A 57 -3.17 5.68 5.45
N PHE A 58 -2.61 4.47 5.46
CA PHE A 58 -2.56 3.62 4.27
C PHE A 58 -3.96 3.24 3.79
N SER A 59 -4.83 2.74 4.67
CA SER A 59 -6.20 2.33 4.32
C SER A 59 -7.02 3.50 3.76
N ALA A 60 -6.91 4.68 4.36
CA ALA A 60 -7.59 5.88 3.85
C ALA A 60 -7.09 6.24 2.43
N TRP A 61 -5.78 6.21 2.21
CA TRP A 61 -5.21 6.47 0.89
C TRP A 61 -5.62 5.41 -0.15
N PHE A 62 -5.53 4.12 0.21
CA PHE A 62 -5.83 3.01 -0.68
C PHE A 62 -7.30 2.98 -1.09
N ASN A 63 -8.22 3.26 -0.16
CA ASN A 63 -9.63 3.39 -0.47
C ASN A 63 -9.93 4.58 -1.39
N ASN A 64 -9.29 5.74 -1.19
CA ASN A 64 -9.42 6.88 -2.10
C ASN A 64 -8.93 6.55 -3.51
N LEU A 65 -7.80 5.83 -3.62
CA LEU A 65 -7.26 5.37 -4.89
C LEU A 65 -8.22 4.40 -5.60
N ARG A 66 -8.80 3.45 -4.85
CA ARG A 66 -9.80 2.50 -5.37
C ARG A 66 -11.03 3.23 -5.92
N VAL A 67 -11.60 4.15 -5.15
CA VAL A 67 -12.75 4.95 -5.57
C VAL A 67 -12.43 5.74 -6.83
N ALA A 68 -11.25 6.38 -6.90
CA ALA A 68 -10.84 7.14 -8.08
C ALA A 68 -10.82 6.28 -9.36
N ILE A 69 -10.31 5.04 -9.27
CA ILE A 69 -10.27 4.10 -10.40
C ILE A 69 -11.67 3.62 -10.80
N GLU A 70 -12.57 3.37 -9.84
CA GLU A 70 -13.95 2.94 -10.13
C GLU A 70 -14.79 4.05 -10.80
N THR A 71 -14.42 5.31 -10.59
CA THR A 71 -15.11 6.49 -11.14
C THR A 71 -14.49 7.05 -12.44
N ALA A 72 -13.35 6.51 -12.88
CA ALA A 72 -12.62 6.94 -14.08
C ALA A 72 -13.05 6.16 -15.33
#